data_AF-A0A7Y9MBZ9-F1
#
_entry.id   AF-A0A7Y9MBZ9-F1
#
_cell.length_a   1.000
_cell.length_b   1.000
_cell.length_c   1.000
_cell.angle_alpha   90.00
_cell.angle_beta   90.00
_cell.angle_gamma   90.00
#
_symmetry.space_group_name_H-M   'P 1'
#
loop_
_entity.id
_entity.type
_entity.pdbx_description
1 polymer ?
#
loop_
_entity_poly.entity_id
_entity_poly.type
_entity_poly.pdbx_seq_one_letter_code
_entity_poly.pdbx_strand_id
1 'polypeptide(L)' 'MTFQDQPVEDGSTEATDNDKLEGIVEQTKQDVAVGSIPGGDMRDVLLTRISDAGLTVDDKTLARLLESSEG' A
#
# COMPACT_ATOMS: atom_id res chain seq x y z
N MET A 1 30.39 -29.96 -0.80
CA MET A 1 29.32 -29.15 -0.17
C MET A 1 29.16 -27.89 -0.98
N THR A 2 28.14 -27.86 -1.83
CA THR A 2 27.72 -26.65 -2.56
C THR A 2 26.24 -26.83 -2.87
N PHE A 3 25.39 -26.29 -1.99
CA PHE A 3 24.00 -25.98 -2.33
C PHE A 3 24.02 -24.50 -2.70
N GLN A 4 24.33 -24.19 -3.97
CA GLN A 4 23.92 -22.92 -4.55
C GLN A 4 22.48 -23.13 -5.02
N ASP A 5 21.56 -22.97 -4.08
CA ASP A 5 20.15 -22.76 -4.43
C ASP A 5 20.06 -21.35 -5.03
N GLN A 6 19.45 -21.30 -6.20
CA GLN A 6 19.20 -20.11 -7.00
C GLN A 6 18.40 -19.09 -6.18
N PRO A 7 18.40 -17.77 -6.51
CA PRO A 7 17.56 -16.83 -5.79
C PRO A 7 16.11 -17.30 -5.94
N VAL A 8 15.51 -17.65 -4.81
CA VAL A 8 14.06 -17.83 -4.71
C VAL A 8 13.50 -16.46 -5.03
N GLU A 9 13.00 -16.25 -6.25
CA GLU A 9 12.21 -15.06 -6.52
C GLU A 9 10.95 -15.17 -5.66
N ASP A 10 10.97 -14.31 -4.66
CA ASP A 10 10.35 -14.49 -3.36
C ASP A 10 8.89 -14.06 -3.44
N GLY A 11 7.97 -15.02 -3.59
CA GLY A 11 6.53 -14.77 -3.41
C GLY A 11 6.16 -14.32 -1.99
N SER A 12 7.12 -14.27 -1.06
CA SER A 12 6.97 -13.66 0.26
C SER A 12 7.05 -12.12 0.22
N THR A 13 7.70 -11.53 -0.79
CA THR A 13 7.71 -10.07 -0.99
C THR A 13 6.31 -9.55 -1.33
N GLU A 14 5.60 -10.18 -2.26
CA GLU A 14 4.23 -9.78 -2.64
C GLU A 14 3.24 -9.92 -1.47
N ALA A 15 3.34 -10.97 -0.65
CA ALA A 15 2.49 -11.10 0.53
C ALA A 15 2.78 -9.96 1.54
N THR A 16 4.06 -9.72 1.81
CA THR A 16 4.51 -8.66 2.73
C THR A 16 4.13 -7.26 2.22
N ASP A 17 4.15 -7.05 0.90
CA ASP A 17 3.81 -5.78 0.29
C ASP A 17 2.30 -5.53 0.31
N ASN A 18 1.47 -6.55 0.12
CA ASN A 18 0.02 -6.45 0.32
C ASN A 18 -0.34 -6.12 1.79
N ASP A 19 0.29 -6.78 2.77
CA ASP A 19 0.08 -6.48 4.19
C ASP A 19 0.45 -5.02 4.54
N LYS A 20 1.55 -4.51 3.96
CA LYS A 20 1.95 -3.10 4.13
C LYS A 20 0.94 -2.15 3.47
N LEU A 21 0.46 -2.47 2.27
CA LEU A 21 -0.54 -1.66 1.57
C LEU A 21 -1.82 -1.55 2.39
N GLU A 22 -2.31 -2.66 2.96
CA GLU A 22 -3.50 -2.66 3.82
C GLU A 22 -3.29 -1.77 5.05
N GLY A 23 -2.13 -1.86 5.71
CA GLY A 23 -1.81 -0.99 6.86
C GLY A 23 -1.77 0.50 6.50
N ILE A 24 -1.17 0.85 5.36
CA ILE A 24 -1.12 2.25 4.87
C ILE A 24 -2.52 2.78 4.56
N VAL A 25 -3.36 1.95 3.96
CA VAL A 25 -4.75 2.28 3.62
C VAL A 25 -5.56 2.53 4.89
N GLU A 26 -5.48 1.64 5.87
CA GLU A 26 -6.21 1.78 7.13
C GLU A 26 -5.78 3.02 7.92
N GLN A 27 -4.48 3.30 7.99
CA GLN A 27 -3.97 4.52 8.62
C GLN A 27 -4.46 5.78 7.89
N THR A 28 -4.45 5.77 6.56
CA THR A 28 -4.94 6.91 5.75
C THR A 28 -6.44 7.13 5.96
N LYS A 29 -7.23 6.05 6.02
CA LYS A 29 -8.67 6.12 6.36
C LYS A 29 -8.89 6.77 7.72
N GLN A 30 -8.15 6.36 8.75
CA GLN A 30 -8.26 6.95 10.08
C GLN A 30 -7.92 8.44 10.08
N ASP A 31 -6.86 8.83 9.38
CA ASP A 31 -6.43 10.23 9.26
C ASP A 31 -7.49 11.10 8.54
N VAL A 32 -8.13 10.57 7.50
CA VAL A 32 -9.26 11.24 6.82
C VAL A 32 -10.45 11.35 7.78
N ALA A 33 -10.81 10.26 8.47
CA ALA A 33 -11.96 10.21 9.37
C ALA A 33 -11.86 11.19 10.55
N VAL A 34 -10.66 11.41 11.09
CA VAL A 34 -10.42 12.38 12.18
C VAL A 34 -10.19 13.81 11.67
N GLY A 35 -10.27 14.04 10.35
CA GLY A 35 -10.04 15.35 9.75
C GLY A 35 -8.58 15.81 9.79
N SER A 36 -7.63 14.88 9.99
CA SER A 36 -6.18 15.16 9.97
C SER A 36 -5.66 15.41 8.55
N ILE A 37 -6.43 15.07 7.52
CA ILE A 37 -6.08 15.37 6.12
C ILE A 37 -6.85 16.64 5.68
N PRO A 38 -6.18 17.80 5.64
CA PRO A 38 -6.83 19.06 5.28
C PRO A 38 -7.08 19.10 3.77
N GLY A 39 -8.25 18.65 3.33
CA GLY A 39 -8.80 18.92 1.99
C GLY A 39 -7.96 18.45 0.80
N GLY A 40 -6.92 17.66 1.01
CA GLY A 40 -6.18 16.97 -0.04
C GLY A 40 -6.94 15.74 -0.52
N ASP A 41 -6.85 15.44 -1.81
CA ASP A 41 -7.46 14.23 -2.38
C ASP A 41 -6.86 13.00 -1.67
N MET A 42 -7.72 12.13 -1.13
CA MET A 42 -7.31 10.91 -0.44
C MET A 42 -6.38 10.06 -1.30
N ARG A 43 -6.58 10.11 -2.62
CA ARG A 43 -5.74 9.47 -3.62
C ARG A 43 -4.28 9.92 -3.55
N ASP A 44 -4.03 11.22 -3.45
CA ASP A 44 -2.68 11.78 -3.46
C ASP A 44 -1.92 11.43 -2.19
N VAL A 45 -2.61 11.40 -1.05
CA VAL A 45 -2.01 11.00 0.23
C VAL A 45 -1.65 9.51 0.20
N LEU A 46 -2.54 8.67 -0.30
CA LEU A 46 -2.29 7.24 -0.45
C LEU A 46 -1.09 6.96 -1.35
N LEU A 47 -1.04 7.59 -2.52
CA LEU A 47 0.09 7.48 -3.46
C LEU A 47 1.41 7.90 -2.80
N THR A 48 1.41 9.00 -2.06
CA THR A 48 2.61 9.49 -1.37
C THR A 48 3.10 8.48 -0.33
N ARG A 49 2.18 7.92 0.48
CA ARG A 49 2.54 6.95 1.53
C ARG A 49 3.00 5.61 0.97
N ILE A 50 2.34 5.13 -0.09
CA ILE A 50 2.74 3.92 -0.81
C ILE A 50 4.16 4.10 -1.37
N SER A 51 4.43 5.24 -2.00
CA SER A 51 5.76 5.55 -2.51
C SER A 51 6.81 5.70 -1.41
N ASP A 52 6.48 6.29 -0.25
CA ASP A 52 7.37 6.43 0.90
C ASP A 52 7.74 5.07 1.51
N ALA A 53 6.80 4.12 1.49
CA ALA A 53 7.03 2.73 1.86
C ALA A 53 7.86 1.93 0.84
N GLY A 54 8.27 2.56 -0.27
CA GLY A 54 9.01 1.92 -1.36
C GLY A 54 8.15 0.99 -2.21
N LEU A 55 6.82 1.11 -2.11
CA LEU A 55 5.87 0.28 -2.84
C LEU A 55 5.41 1.01 -4.11
N THR A 56 5.05 0.23 -5.12
CA THR A 56 4.47 0.76 -6.36
C THR A 56 3.16 0.03 -6.61
N VAL A 57 2.08 0.78 -6.83
CA VAL A 57 0.76 0.21 -7.17
C VAL A 57 0.31 0.74 -8.52
N ASP A 58 -0.39 -0.10 -9.28
CA ASP A 58 -1.04 0.33 -10.50
C ASP A 58 -2.37 1.04 -10.20
N ASP A 59 -2.89 1.80 -11.17
CA ASP A 59 -4.14 2.55 -11.04
C ASP A 59 -5.35 1.68 -10.66
N LYS A 60 -5.41 0.41 -11.09
CA LYS A 60 -6.52 -0.49 -10.79
C LYS A 60 -6.45 -0.95 -9.34
N THR A 61 -5.25 -1.26 -8.83
CA THR A 61 -5.03 -1.54 -7.41
C THR A 61 -5.38 -0.33 -6.56
N LEU A 62 -4.90 0.86 -6.93
CA LEU A 62 -5.21 2.11 -6.24
C LEU A 62 -6.72 2.40 -6.21
N ALA A 63 -7.43 2.24 -7.33
CA ALA A 63 -8.87 2.42 -7.40
C ALA A 63 -9.60 1.46 -6.45
N ARG A 64 -9.20 0.19 -6.41
CA ARG A 64 -9.78 -0.81 -5.50
C ARG A 64 -9.58 -0.47 -4.02
N LEU A 65 -8.41 0.08 -3.68
CA LEU A 65 -8.09 0.53 -2.32
C LEU A 65 -8.98 1.73 -1.91
N LEU A 66 -9.24 2.66 -2.84
CA LEU A 66 -10.11 3.81 -2.63
C LEU A 66 -11.59 3.40 -2.53
N GLU A 67 -12.07 2.47 -3.36
CA GLU A 67 -13.44 1.95 -3.25
C GLU A 67 -13.69 1.24 -1.92
N SER A 68 -12.66 0.59 -1.34
CA SER A 68 -12.74 0.00 0.01
C SER A 68 -12.82 1.05 1.12
N SER A 69 -12.56 2.33 0.84
CA SER A 69 -12.60 3.42 1.82
C SER A 69 -13.92 4.18 1.91
N GLU A 70 -14.80 4.03 0.92
CA GLU A 70 -16.10 4.71 0.83
C GLU A 70 -17.26 3.88 1.40
N GLY A 71 -16.96 2.83 2.19
CA GLY A 71 -17.93 1.89 2.77
C GLY A 71 -18.20 2.11 4.26
#